data_AF-A0A1Q2M1W4-F1
#
_entry.id   AF-A0A1Q2M1W4-F1
#
_cell.length_a   1.000
_cell.length_b   1.000
_cell.length_c   1.000
_cell.angle_alpha   90.00
_cell.angle_beta   90.00
_cell.angle_gamma   90.00
#
_symmetry.space_group_name_H-M   'P 1'
#
loop_
_entity.id
_entity.type
_entity.pdbx_description
1 polymer ?
#
loop_
_entity_poly.entity_id
_entity_poly.type
_entity_poly.pdbx_seq_one_letter_code
_entity_poly.pdbx_strand_id
1 'polypeptide(L)'
;MERLFIYGSLGPGRKNHHVVEVIPGIWEAATAKGKLQYEGWGAELGFPGFVPVQDGEDGEEVQGFLLSSEELSAYWAILDEFEGSEYERIEITVKTENGEIVTASIYSLRQLNT
;
A
#
# COMPACT_ATOMS: atom_id res chain seq x y z
N MET A 1 -13.41 10.82 3.49
CA MET A 1 -11.97 10.81 3.21
C MET A 1 -11.41 9.41 3.35
N GLU A 2 -10.88 8.90 2.25
CA GLU A 2 -10.23 7.60 2.16
C GLU A 2 -8.70 7.77 2.19
N ARG A 3 -7.97 6.67 2.47
CA ARG A 3 -6.50 6.68 2.50
C ARG A 3 -5.91 5.47 1.81
N LEU A 4 -4.82 5.67 1.08
CA LEU A 4 -4.04 4.62 0.45
C LEU A 4 -2.58 4.73 0.92
N PHE A 5 -2.09 3.67 1.55
CA PHE A 5 -0.68 3.52 1.90
C PHE A 5 0.07 2.83 0.77
N ILE A 6 1.18 3.44 0.37
CA ILE A 6 1.97 3.05 -0.78
C ILE A 6 3.43 2.88 -0.35
N TYR A 7 3.91 1.64 -0.38
CA TYR A 7 5.30 1.28 -0.05
C TYR A 7 6.16 1.01 -1.31
N GLY A 8 5.52 0.96 -2.49
CA GLY A 8 6.13 0.44 -3.72
C GLY A 8 6.04 1.39 -4.92
N SER A 9 5.79 0.80 -6.10
CA SER A 9 5.97 1.45 -7.40
C SER A 9 5.03 2.63 -7.70
N LEU A 10 3.93 2.78 -6.95
CA LEU A 10 2.98 3.88 -7.05
C LEU A 10 3.43 5.15 -6.28
N GLY A 11 4.47 5.05 -5.44
CA GLY A 11 4.89 6.16 -4.58
C GLY A 11 5.44 7.36 -5.37
N PRO A 12 5.51 8.56 -4.77
CA PRO A 12 6.08 9.75 -5.41
C PRO A 12 7.46 9.49 -6.01
N GLY A 13 7.66 9.92 -7.26
CA GLY A 13 8.92 9.74 -8.00
C GLY A 13 9.23 8.30 -8.44
N ARG A 14 8.28 7.36 -8.30
CA ARG A 14 8.44 5.97 -8.76
C ARG A 14 7.80 5.75 -10.13
N LYS A 15 8.17 4.65 -10.79
CA LYS A 15 7.80 4.32 -12.18
C LYS A 15 6.29 4.42 -12.47
N ASN A 16 5.45 4.03 -11.51
CA ASN A 16 4.00 3.95 -11.67
C ASN A 16 3.26 5.09 -10.95
N HIS A 17 3.97 6.13 -10.49
CA HIS A 17 3.34 7.24 -9.75
C HIS A 17 2.20 7.91 -10.54
N HIS A 18 2.34 7.99 -11.86
CA HIS A 18 1.36 8.56 -12.78
C HIS A 18 -0.05 7.94 -12.65
N VAL A 19 -0.18 6.71 -12.13
CA VAL A 19 -1.46 6.03 -11.92
C VAL A 19 -2.27 6.68 -10.79
N VAL A 20 -1.58 7.16 -9.74
CA VAL A 20 -2.19 7.76 -8.55
C VAL A 20 -2.01 9.28 -8.48
N GLU A 21 -1.08 9.84 -9.25
CA GLU A 21 -0.81 11.29 -9.33
C GLU A 21 -2.04 12.09 -9.79
N VAL A 22 -2.92 11.48 -10.59
CA VAL A 22 -4.17 12.10 -11.06
C VAL A 22 -5.21 12.28 -9.96
N ILE A 23 -5.04 11.62 -8.82
CA ILE A 23 -5.98 11.65 -7.70
C ILE A 23 -5.60 12.84 -6.80
N PRO A 24 -6.46 13.86 -6.67
CA PRO A 24 -6.16 14.99 -5.80
C PRO A 24 -6.13 14.54 -4.35
N GLY A 25 -5.14 14.99 -3.58
CA GLY A 25 -5.01 14.59 -2.19
C GLY A 25 -3.76 15.13 -1.52
N ILE A 26 -3.62 14.76 -0.25
CA ILE A 26 -2.46 15.08 0.57
C ILE A 26 -1.56 13.85 0.62
N TRP A 27 -0.27 14.08 0.38
CA TRP A 27 0.77 13.08 0.49
C TRP A 27 1.62 13.36 1.73
N GLU A 28 1.86 12.34 2.53
CA GLU A 28 2.77 12.40 3.68
C GLU A 28 3.58 11.11 3.80
N ALA A 29 4.75 11.18 4.45
CA ALA A 29 5.50 9.99 4.80
C ALA A 29 4.76 9.21 5.90
N ALA A 30 4.83 7.88 5.84
CA ALA A 30 4.16 7.02 6.81
C ALA A 30 4.86 5.66 6.92
N THR A 31 4.54 4.93 7.98
CA THR A 31 5.01 3.56 8.20
C THR A 31 3.85 2.60 8.48
N ALA A 32 4.00 1.36 8.04
CA ALA A 32 3.08 0.27 8.34
C ALA A 32 3.86 -0.91 8.92
N LYS A 33 3.26 -1.64 9.86
CA LYS A 33 3.85 -2.88 10.34
C LYS A 33 3.47 -4.03 9.41
N GLY A 34 4.47 -4.72 8.88
CA GLY A 34 4.29 -5.86 8.00
C GLY A 34 5.59 -6.59 7.71
N LYS A 35 5.54 -7.54 6.79
CA LYS A 35 6.72 -8.21 6.24
C LYS A 35 6.78 -7.93 4.76
N LEU A 36 7.98 -7.69 4.25
CA LEU A 36 8.23 -7.58 2.83
C LEU A 36 8.73 -8.93 2.31
N GLN A 37 7.91 -9.63 1.55
CA GLN A 37 8.27 -10.93 1.00
C GLN A 37 8.79 -10.78 -0.43
N TYR A 38 9.95 -11.37 -0.69
CA TYR A 38 10.58 -11.46 -2.01
C TYR A 38 10.23 -12.78 -2.71
N GLU A 39 9.02 -13.30 -2.53
CA GLU A 39 8.54 -14.54 -3.17
C GLU A 39 7.27 -14.25 -4.00
N GLY A 40 7.11 -14.94 -5.13
CA GLY A 40 6.06 -14.70 -6.13
C GLY A 40 6.59 -14.03 -7.41
N TRP A 41 5.76 -13.92 -8.46
CA TRP A 41 6.17 -13.37 -9.76
C TRP A 41 6.64 -11.89 -9.68
N GLY A 42 6.19 -11.14 -8.67
CA GLY A 42 6.68 -9.79 -8.35
C GLY A 42 8.14 -9.74 -7.88
N ALA A 43 8.70 -10.84 -7.38
CA ALA A 43 10.12 -10.98 -7.05
C ALA A 43 11.01 -11.02 -8.31
N GLU A 44 10.52 -11.57 -9.42
CA GLU A 44 11.21 -11.52 -10.72
C GLU A 44 11.23 -10.10 -11.30
N LEU A 45 10.30 -9.23 -10.87
CA LEU A 45 10.23 -7.81 -11.23
C LEU A 45 10.89 -6.87 -10.20
N GLY A 46 11.45 -7.42 -9.12
CA GLY A 46 12.25 -6.69 -8.13
C GLY A 46 11.47 -5.86 -7.11
N PHE A 47 10.17 -6.09 -6.93
CA PHE A 47 9.38 -5.38 -5.90
C PHE A 47 8.87 -6.38 -4.86
N PRO A 48 9.36 -6.32 -3.60
CA PRO A 48 8.81 -7.18 -2.56
C PRO A 48 7.35 -6.80 -2.34
N GLY A 49 6.52 -7.78 -2.07
CA GLY A 49 5.13 -7.52 -1.77
C GLY A 49 4.87 -7.48 -0.27
N PHE A 50 3.95 -6.64 0.16
CA PHE A 50 3.62 -6.46 1.56
C PHE A 50 2.71 -7.58 2.05
N VAL A 51 3.05 -8.14 3.20
CA VAL A 51 2.22 -9.09 3.93
C VAL A 51 1.93 -8.48 5.32
N PRO A 52 0.65 -8.25 5.67
CA PRO A 52 0.31 -7.76 7.00
C PRO A 52 0.69 -8.78 8.07
N VAL A 53 1.13 -8.30 9.23
CA VAL A 53 1.30 -9.13 10.44
C VAL A 53 0.09 -8.97 11.34
N GLN A 54 -0.28 -10.01 12.09
CA GLN A 54 -1.39 -9.90 13.04
C GLN A 54 -0.99 -9.03 14.25
N ASP A 55 -2.00 -8.49 14.94
CA ASP A 55 -1.79 -7.73 16.17
C ASP A 55 -1.07 -8.57 17.22
N GLY A 56 0.10 -8.07 17.66
CA GLY A 56 0.95 -8.75 18.64
C GLY A 56 2.04 -9.64 18.04
N GLU A 57 2.08 -9.80 16.71
CA GLU A 57 3.21 -10.43 16.03
C GLU A 57 4.33 -9.43 15.72
N ASP A 58 5.57 -9.92 15.70
CA ASP A 58 6.72 -9.14 15.24
C ASP A 58 6.63 -8.92 13.73
N GLY A 59 6.62 -7.65 13.33
CA GLY A 59 6.71 -7.18 11.95
C GLY A 59 7.67 -6.02 11.83
N GLU A 60 8.16 -5.79 10.62
CA GLU A 60 9.06 -4.69 10.29
C GLU A 60 8.26 -3.40 10.08
N GLU A 61 8.86 -2.25 10.40
CA GLU A 61 8.31 -0.95 10.00
C GLU A 61 8.63 -0.70 8.53
N VAL A 62 7.66 -0.98 7.67
CA VAL A 62 7.73 -0.71 6.24
C VAL A 62 7.49 0.77 6.00
N GLN A 63 8.48 1.44 5.41
CA GLN A 63 8.39 2.85 5.03
C GLN A 63 7.57 3.01 3.75
N GLY A 64 6.75 4.05 3.69
CA GLY A 64 5.94 4.36 2.53
C GLY A 64 5.39 5.78 2.57
N PHE A 65 4.38 6.01 1.74
CA PHE A 65 3.64 7.25 1.65
C PHE A 65 2.16 7.00 1.86
N LEU A 66 1.49 7.94 2.49
CA LEU A 66 0.05 7.93 2.68
C LEU A 66 -0.58 9.00 1.78
N LEU A 67 -1.43 8.57 0.85
CA LEU A 67 -2.29 9.44 0.08
C LEU A 67 -3.65 9.52 0.79
N SER A 68 -4.02 10.71 1.29
CA SER A 68 -5.34 10.99 1.85
C SER A 68 -6.17 11.81 0.86
N SER A 69 -7.35 11.32 0.48
CA SER A 69 -8.18 11.97 -0.54
C SER A 69 -9.68 11.68 -0.37
N GLU A 70 -10.53 12.66 -0.68
CA GLU A 70 -11.98 12.47 -0.79
C GLU A 70 -12.38 11.76 -2.11
N GLU A 71 -11.54 11.87 -3.15
CA GLU A 71 -11.82 11.35 -4.50
C GLU A 71 -11.36 9.91 -4.68
N LEU A 72 -10.53 9.38 -3.78
CA LEU A 72 -9.91 8.05 -3.88
C LEU A 72 -10.94 6.92 -4.11
N SER A 73 -12.14 7.08 -3.52
CA SER A 73 -13.24 6.12 -3.66
C SER A 73 -13.69 5.89 -5.11
N ALA A 74 -13.54 6.90 -5.98
CA ALA A 74 -13.85 6.82 -7.41
C ALA A 74 -12.77 6.07 -8.21
N TYR A 75 -11.57 5.89 -7.66
CA TYR A 75 -10.42 5.29 -8.35
C TYR A 75 -10.15 3.84 -7.94
N TRP A 76 -10.83 3.33 -6.91
CA TRP A 76 -10.63 1.97 -6.42
C TRP A 76 -10.71 0.90 -7.50
N ALA A 77 -11.72 0.94 -8.37
CA ALA A 77 -11.85 -0.05 -9.43
C ALA A 77 -10.67 -0.04 -10.42
N ILE A 78 -10.14 1.14 -10.75
CA ILE A 78 -9.02 1.29 -11.69
C ILE A 78 -7.71 0.83 -11.03
N LEU A 79 -7.52 1.14 -9.74
CA LEU A 79 -6.36 0.70 -8.99
C LEU A 79 -6.38 -0.81 -8.75
N ASP A 80 -7.53 -1.38 -8.45
CA ASP A 80 -7.73 -2.83 -8.30
C ASP A 80 -7.44 -3.56 -9.63
N GLU A 81 -7.85 -3.00 -10.78
CA GLU A 81 -7.54 -3.53 -12.11
C GLU A 81 -6.04 -3.42 -12.45
N PHE A 82 -5.41 -2.29 -12.11
CA PHE A 82 -4.00 -2.04 -12.38
C PHE A 82 -3.08 -3.01 -11.62
N GLU A 83 -3.35 -3.24 -10.34
CA GLU A 83 -2.56 -4.14 -9.49
C GLU A 83 -2.83 -5.62 -9.83
N GLY A 84 -4.02 -5.92 -10.35
CA GLY A 84 -4.34 -7.21 -10.97
C GLY A 84 -4.54 -8.35 -9.97
N SER A 85 -4.35 -9.59 -10.43
CA SER A 85 -4.67 -10.79 -9.64
C SER A 85 -3.69 -11.09 -8.50
N GLU A 86 -2.48 -10.56 -8.57
CA GLU A 86 -1.39 -10.88 -7.65
C GLU A 86 -1.48 -10.10 -6.34
N TYR A 87 -2.21 -8.99 -6.34
CA TYR A 87 -2.40 -8.14 -5.19
C TYR A 87 -3.87 -8.07 -4.80
N GLU A 88 -4.11 -7.80 -3.53
CA GLU A 88 -5.43 -7.52 -2.99
C GLU A 88 -5.40 -6.26 -2.14
N ARG A 89 -6.48 -5.49 -2.20
CA ARG A 89 -6.65 -4.31 -1.38
C ARG A 89 -7.22 -4.71 -0.03
N ILE A 90 -6.46 -4.47 1.03
CA ILE A 90 -6.87 -4.72 2.41
C ILE A 90 -6.75 -3.43 3.23
N GLU A 91 -7.42 -3.39 4.37
CA GLU A 91 -7.25 -2.31 5.35
C GLU A 91 -6.16 -2.65 6.36
N ILE A 92 -5.30 -1.69 6.66
CA ILE A 92 -4.23 -1.79 7.66
C ILE A 92 -4.17 -0.54 8.54
N THR A 93 -3.46 -0.70 9.66
CA THR A 93 -3.07 0.41 10.52
C THR A 93 -1.75 1.01 10.04
N VAL A 94 -1.72 2.33 9.88
CA VAL A 94 -0.59 3.12 9.40
C VAL A 94 -0.25 4.19 10.42
N LYS A 95 1.03 4.42 10.64
CA LYS A 95 1.56 5.50 11.45
C LYS A 95 2.06 6.63 10.55
N THR A 96 1.48 7.82 10.69
CA THR A 96 1.91 9.01 9.96
C THR A 96 3.27 9.52 10.45
N GLU A 97 3.90 10.41 9.69
CA GLU A 97 5.14 11.09 10.11
C GLU A 97 4.99 11.80 11.46
N ASN A 98 3.80 12.34 11.76
CA ASN A 98 3.49 12.99 13.03
C ASN A 98 3.20 12.01 14.18
N GLY A 99 3.23 10.70 13.90
CA GLY A 99 2.98 9.65 14.88
C GLY A 99 1.50 9.32 15.11
N GLU A 100 0.59 9.90 14.32
CA GLU A 100 -0.83 9.55 14.37
C GLU A 100 -1.05 8.17 13.78
N ILE A 101 -1.96 7.42 14.38
CA ILE A 101 -2.34 6.08 13.92
C ILE A 101 -3.67 6.18 13.18
N VAL A 102 -3.66 5.81 11.91
CA VAL A 102 -4.82 5.90 11.01
C VAL A 102 -5.06 4.60 10.26
N THR A 103 -6.30 4.35 9.87
CA THR A 103 -6.64 3.25 8.94
C THR A 103 -6.43 3.70 7.50
N ALA A 104 -5.82 2.83 6.70
CA ALA A 104 -5.62 3.03 5.27
C ALA A 104 -5.74 1.72 4.50
N SER A 105 -6.14 1.82 3.23
CA SER A 105 -6.02 0.73 2.27
C SER A 105 -4.55 0.52 1.87
N ILE A 106 -4.16 -0.71 1.57
CA ILE A 106 -2.87 -1.07 0.97
C ILE A 106 -3.11 -2.19 -0.05
N TYR A 107 -2.32 -2.23 -1.12
CA TYR A 107 -2.23 -3.41 -1.98
C TYR A 107 -1.18 -4.37 -1.41
N SER A 108 -1.64 -5.46 -0.79
CA SER A 108 -0.79 -6.54 -0.25
C SER A 108 -0.72 -7.70 -1.23
N LEU A 109 0.31 -8.55 -1.11
CA LEU A 109 0.35 -9.81 -1.88
C LEU A 109 -0.86 -10.64 -1.54
N ARG A 110 -1.58 -11.09 -2.57
CA ARG A 110 -2.68 -12.01 -2.39
C ARG A 110 -2.15 -13.32 -1.85
N GLN A 111 -2.58 -13.68 -0.64
CA GLN A 111 -2.25 -14.96 -0.04
C GLN A 111 -3.28 -15.99 -0.48
N LEU A 112 -2.87 -16.99 -1.27
CA LEU A 112 -3.73 -18.13 -1.58
C LEU A 112 -3.79 -19.03 -0.34
N ASN A 113 -4.89 -18.96 0.41
CA ASN A 113 -5.18 -19.96 1.44
C ASN A 113 -5.22 -21.34 0.76
N THR A 114 -4.20 -22.17 1.00
CA THR A 114 -4.11 -23.56 0.53
C THR A 114 -4.41 -24.51 1.68
#